data_AF-A0A382THG2-F1
#
_entry.id   AF-A0A382THG2-F1
#
_cell.length_a   1.000
_cell.length_b   1.000
_cell.length_c   1.000
_cell.angle_alpha   90.00
_cell.angle_beta   90.00
_cell.angle_gamma   90.00
#
_symmetry.space_group_name_H-M   'P 1'
#
loop_
_entity.id
_entity.type
_entity.pdbx_description
1 polymer ?
#
loop_
_entity_poly.entity_id
_entity_poly.type
_entity_poly.pdbx_seq_one_letter_code
_entity_poly.pdbx_strand_id
1 'polypeptide(L)' 'MKVSFECVDGHTAGMPVRMVISGAPDLQGADQSERRQHFIHEFDWIRRALMFEPRG' A
#
# COMPACT_ATOMS: atom_id res chain seq x y z
N MET A 1 -9.48 -16.68 0.23
CA MET A 1 -8.84 -16.12 1.43
C MET A 1 -9.17 -14.63 1.49
N LYS A 2 -9.59 -14.10 2.64
CA LYS A 2 -9.92 -12.67 2.80
C LYS A 2 -8.67 -11.94 3.31
N VAL A 3 -8.27 -10.86 2.64
CA VAL A 3 -7.20 -9.96 3.09
C VAL A 3 -7.84 -8.69 3.61
N SER A 4 -7.35 -8.12 4.70
CA SER A 4 -7.86 -6.88 5.30
C SER A 4 -6.69 -5.97 5.62
N PHE A 5 -6.83 -4.69 5.30
CA PHE A 5 -5.86 -3.64 5.58
C PHE A 5 -6.52 -2.63 6.50
N GLU A 6 -5.83 -2.23 7.56
CA GLU A 6 -6.24 -1.09 8.37
C GLU A 6 -5.61 0.16 7.76
N CYS A 7 -6.45 1.14 7.44
CA CYS A 7 -6.05 2.34 6.74
C CYS A 7 -6.48 3.59 7.51
N VAL A 8 -5.62 4.61 7.51
CA VAL A 8 -5.98 5.98 7.88
C VAL A 8 -5.99 6.80 6.60
N ASP A 9 -7.17 7.29 6.22
CA ASP A 9 -7.34 8.17 5.07
C ASP A 9 -7.28 9.63 5.53
N GLY A 10 -6.61 10.47 4.75
CA GLY A 10 -6.45 11.89 5.00
C GLY A 10 -6.24 12.67 3.70
N HIS A 11 -5.94 13.97 3.80
CA HIS A 11 -5.59 14.78 2.65
C HIS A 11 -4.60 15.88 3.00
N THR A 12 -3.78 16.25 2.03
CA THR A 12 -2.92 17.44 2.10
C THR A 12 -3.38 18.42 1.04
N ALA A 13 -3.90 19.58 1.47
CA ALA A 13 -4.44 20.61 0.57
C ALA A 13 -5.49 20.07 -0.46
N GLY A 14 -6.23 19.03 -0.08
CA GLY A 14 -7.28 18.42 -0.91
C GLY A 14 -6.80 17.22 -1.75
N MET A 15 -5.50 16.94 -1.79
CA MET A 15 -4.97 15.72 -2.39
C MET A 15 -5.11 14.55 -1.40
N PRO A 16 -5.88 13.50 -1.71
CA PRO A 16 -6.09 12.38 -0.80
C PRO A 16 -4.80 11.57 -0.60
N VAL A 17 -4.63 11.06 0.62
CA VAL A 17 -3.56 10.15 1.01
C VAL A 17 -4.18 9.02 1.84
N ARG A 18 -3.81 7.78 1.52
CA ARG A 18 -4.18 6.58 2.29
C ARG A 18 -2.95 5.99 2.93
N MET A 19 -2.92 5.93 4.26
CA MET A 19 -1.85 5.30 5.03
C MET A 19 -2.28 3.91 5.49
N VAL A 20 -1.63 2.86 4.98
CA VAL A 20 -1.84 1.49 5.46
C VAL A 20 -1.03 1.29 6.74
N ILE A 21 -1.70 1.03 7.86
CA ILE A 21 -1.08 0.85 9.18
C ILE A 21 -1.00 -0.63 9.61
N SER A 22 -1.76 -1.51 8.96
CA SER A 22 -1.74 -2.96 9.22
C SER A 22 -2.17 -3.76 7.97
N GLY A 23 -1.71 -5.01 7.87
CA GLY A 23 -2.06 -5.96 6.80
C GLY A 23 -1.12 -5.96 5.59
N ALA A 24 -0.10 -5.09 5.56
CA ALA A 24 0.95 -5.11 4.54
C ALA A 24 1.90 -6.30 4.72
N PRO A 25 2.48 -6.84 3.62
CA PRO A 25 3.44 -7.93 3.70
C PRO A 25 4.79 -7.44 4.24
N ASP A 26 5.60 -8.37 4.75
CA ASP A 26 6.97 -8.09 5.12
C ASP A 26 7.82 -7.81 3.88
N LEU A 27 8.45 -6.64 3.85
CA LEU A 27 9.33 -6.23 2.75
C LEU A 27 10.79 -6.53 3.07
N GLN A 28 11.53 -6.83 2.03
CA GLN A 28 12.94 -7.22 2.07
C GLN A 28 13.74 -6.11 1.38
N GLY A 29 14.92 -5.83 1.89
CA GLY A 29 15.77 -4.73 1.43
C GLY A 29 16.43 -4.00 2.59
N ALA A 30 17.69 -3.63 2.38
CA ALA A 30 18.51 -2.86 3.32
C ALA A 30 18.04 -1.41 3.44
N ASP A 31 17.37 -0.88 2.41
CA ASP A 31 16.81 0.47 2.41
C ASP A 31 15.37 0.53 1.85
N GLN A 32 14.79 1.73 1.85
CA GLN A 32 13.41 1.95 1.38
C GLN A 32 13.26 1.79 -0.13
N SER A 33 14.32 2.04 -0.92
CA SER A 33 14.29 1.85 -2.37
C SER A 33 14.19 0.37 -2.69
N GLU A 34 15.02 -0.47 -2.07
CA GLU A 34 14.99 -1.92 -2.23
C GLU A 34 13.65 -2.52 -1.77
N ARG A 35 13.14 -2.09 -0.61
CA ARG A 35 11.81 -2.49 -0.11
C ARG A 35 10.70 -2.11 -1.09
N ARG A 36 10.77 -0.92 -1.68
CA ARG A 36 9.82 -0.47 -2.71
C ARG A 36 9.91 -1.35 -3.96
N GLN A 37 11.11 -1.70 -4.42
CA GLN A 37 11.27 -2.59 -5.57
C GLN A 37 10.67 -3.97 -5.26
N HIS A 38 10.97 -4.55 -4.10
CA HIS A 38 10.37 -5.83 -3.69
C HIS A 38 8.84 -5.76 -3.66
N PHE A 39 8.27 -4.68 -3.09
CA PHE A 39 6.82 -4.47 -3.09
C PHE A 39 6.21 -4.42 -4.50
N ILE A 40 6.86 -3.72 -5.44
CA ILE A 40 6.36 -3.64 -6.83
C ILE A 40 6.49 -4.99 -7.53
N HIS A 41 7.58 -5.72 -7.33
CA HIS A 41 7.82 -7.00 -7.99
C HIS A 41 6.86 -8.10 -7.52
N GLU A 42 6.57 -8.19 -6.22
CA GLU A 42 5.80 -9.31 -5.66
C GLU A 42 4.37 -8.94 -5.24
N PHE A 43 4.14 -7.68 -4.86
CA PHE A 43 2.93 -7.26 -4.15
C PHE A 43 2.17 -6.10 -4.82
N ASP A 44 2.47 -5.75 -6.08
CA ASP A 44 1.80 -4.65 -6.79
C ASP A 44 0.26 -4.83 -6.88
N TRP A 45 -0.23 -6.07 -6.75
CA TRP A 45 -1.67 -6.33 -6.64
C TRP A 45 -2.33 -5.59 -5.46
N ILE A 46 -1.60 -5.35 -4.36
CA ILE A 46 -2.09 -4.59 -3.20
C ILE A 46 -2.32 -3.13 -3.60
N ARG A 47 -1.33 -2.51 -4.26
CA ARG A 47 -1.46 -1.13 -4.75
C ARG A 47 -2.64 -1.00 -5.70
N ARG A 48 -2.78 -1.91 -6.67
CA ARG A 48 -3.93 -1.91 -7.59
C ARG A 48 -5.26 -2.06 -6.86
N ALA A 49 -5.34 -2.97 -5.89
CA ALA A 49 -6.56 -3.20 -5.12
C ALA A 49 -6.96 -2.00 -4.24
N LEU A 50 -5.98 -1.23 -3.74
CA LEU A 50 -6.21 -0.10 -2.83
C LEU A 50 -6.33 1.26 -3.52
N MET A 51 -5.79 1.41 -4.74
CA MET A 51 -5.78 2.69 -5.47
C MET A 51 -6.73 2.75 -6.66
N PHE A 52 -7.16 1.61 -7.21
CA PHE A 52 -8.11 1.59 -8.32
C PHE A 52 -9.54 1.44 -7.80
N GLU A 53 -10.49 1.84 -8.64
CA GLU A 53 -11.91 1.60 -8.38
C GLU A 53 -12.15 0.09 -8.12
N PRO A 54 -13.04 -0.27 -7.17
CA PRO A 54 -14.00 0.61 -6.48
C PRO A 54 -13.52 1.16 -5.12
N ARG A 55 -12.24 0.98 -4.77
CA ARG A 55 -11.72 1.35 -3.42
C ARG A 55 -10.87 2.62 -3.41
N GLY A 56 -10.26 2.93 -4.55
CA GLY A 56 -9.46 4.13 -4.77
C GLY A 56 -10.26 5.42 -4.60
#